data_AF-A0AB73UJZ4-F1
#
_entry.id   AF-A0AB73UJZ4-F1
#
_cell.length_a   1.000
_cell.length_b   1.000
_cell.length_c   1.000
_cell.angle_alpha   90.00
_cell.angle_beta   90.00
_cell.angle_gamma   90.00
#
_symmetry.space_group_name_H-M   'P 1'
#
loop_
_entity.id
_entity.type
_entity.pdbx_description
1 polymer ?
#
loop_
_entity_poly.entity_id
_entity_poly.type
_entity_poly.pdbx_seq_one_letter_code
_entity_poly.pdbx_strand_id
1 'polypeptide(L)'
;MRVLQDQTFSVMSLNSLVEGNIKPGAFLNEREYLDEKFDYTKLGVKVYATDSYRHKFEGSLDKYGYFKLNGLPVNKRDYNLYVEVPGHLTSRLTTKLGTEKDGKLLGQYYYARPDENLTGDVNADKVIDIKDAEIIASNYGKKGVTVKDGDLNKDGIVDEKDIRFVERNFLKKGPDASKSQTPVEKSKSSTLADILKKLGLTPKK
;
A
#
# COMPACT_ATOMS: atom_id res chain seq x y z
N MET A 1 -30.20 -6.22 55.15
CA MET A 1 -29.62 -5.66 53.90
C MET A 1 -28.11 -5.66 54.06
N ARG A 2 -27.40 -6.50 53.31
CA ARG A 2 -25.93 -6.41 53.16
C ARG A 2 -25.63 -6.48 51.68
N VAL A 3 -25.53 -5.31 51.06
CA VAL A 3 -24.96 -5.16 49.73
C VAL A 3 -23.45 -5.16 49.94
N LEU A 4 -22.78 -6.23 49.51
CA LEU A 4 -21.33 -6.29 49.49
C LEU A 4 -20.85 -5.96 48.08
N GLN A 5 -20.18 -4.80 48.02
CA GLN A 5 -18.98 -4.48 47.24
C GLN A 5 -19.10 -4.44 45.71
N ASP A 6 -18.94 -3.21 45.20
CA ASP A 6 -18.72 -2.84 43.80
C ASP A 6 -17.63 -3.71 43.14
N GLN A 7 -18.05 -4.73 42.38
CA GLN A 7 -17.15 -5.54 41.57
C GLN A 7 -16.83 -4.79 40.28
N THR A 8 -15.76 -4.00 40.32
CA THR A 8 -15.12 -3.54 39.09
C THR A 8 -14.45 -4.74 38.42
N PHE A 9 -14.86 -5.06 37.19
CA PHE A 9 -14.19 -6.07 36.36
C PHE A 9 -13.40 -5.39 35.25
N SER A 10 -12.28 -5.99 34.88
CA SER A 10 -11.44 -5.57 33.76
C SER A 10 -11.56 -6.60 32.64
N VAL A 11 -11.92 -6.15 31.43
CA VAL A 11 -11.90 -6.99 30.23
C VAL A 11 -10.49 -6.96 29.66
N MET A 12 -9.79 -8.08 29.75
CA MET A 12 -8.47 -8.26 29.14
C MET A 12 -8.62 -8.96 27.80
N SER A 13 -8.48 -8.22 26.70
CA SER A 13 -8.46 -8.80 25.35
C SER A 13 -7.12 -9.49 25.10
N LEU A 14 -7.15 -10.71 24.57
CA LEU A 14 -5.97 -11.39 24.01
C LEU A 14 -5.81 -11.12 22.50
N ASN A 15 -6.58 -10.19 21.96
CA ASN A 15 -6.54 -9.78 20.57
C ASN A 15 -6.32 -8.27 20.45
N SER A 16 -5.46 -7.89 19.52
CA SER A 16 -5.20 -6.51 19.14
C SER A 16 -6.16 -6.03 18.05
N LEU A 17 -6.39 -4.72 18.06
CA LEU A 17 -7.09 -3.96 17.03
C LEU A 17 -6.06 -3.07 16.35
N VAL A 18 -5.91 -3.20 15.04
CA VAL A 18 -5.08 -2.30 14.23
C VAL A 18 -5.96 -1.49 13.31
N GLU A 19 -5.76 -0.17 13.31
CA GLU A 19 -6.44 0.75 12.41
C GLU A 19 -5.44 1.72 11.77
N GLY A 20 -5.80 2.34 10.65
CA GLY A 20 -4.93 3.28 9.98
C GLY A 20 -5.53 3.76 8.65
N ASN A 21 -4.78 4.60 7.94
CA ASN A 21 -5.16 5.05 6.60
C ASN A 21 -4.19 4.49 5.57
N ILE A 22 -4.70 4.15 4.39
CA ILE A 22 -3.86 3.80 3.24
C ILE A 22 -3.14 5.05 2.71
N LYS A 23 -2.01 4.87 2.02
CA LYS A 23 -1.26 5.96 1.39
C LYS A 23 -0.93 5.64 -0.09
N PRO A 24 -1.92 5.47 -0.98
CA PRO A 24 -1.71 5.26 -2.41
C PRO A 24 -1.20 6.53 -3.10
N GLY A 25 0.08 6.54 -3.51
CA GLY A 25 0.79 7.74 -3.98
C GLY A 25 0.11 8.56 -5.09
N ALA A 26 -0.65 7.92 -5.99
CA ALA A 26 -1.36 8.59 -7.08
C ALA A 26 -2.62 9.35 -6.63
N PHE A 27 -3.09 9.09 -5.40
CA PHE A 27 -4.33 9.62 -4.84
C PHE A 27 -4.08 10.49 -3.60
N LEU A 28 -2.81 10.85 -3.35
CA LEU A 28 -2.42 11.78 -2.29
C LEU A 28 -2.28 13.19 -2.88
N ASN A 29 -2.81 14.19 -2.16
CA ASN A 29 -2.52 15.58 -2.47
C ASN A 29 -1.13 15.99 -1.96
N GLU A 30 -0.73 17.25 -2.21
CA GLU A 30 0.58 17.79 -1.79
C GLU A 30 0.84 17.75 -0.28
N ARG A 31 -0.20 17.61 0.54
CA ARG A 31 -0.13 17.48 2.00
C ARG A 31 -0.26 16.03 2.47
N GLU A 32 -0.16 15.06 1.55
CA GLU A 32 -0.31 13.63 1.79
C GLU A 32 -1.68 13.20 2.34
N TYR A 33 -2.74 13.96 2.03
CA TYR A 33 -4.11 13.57 2.37
C TYR A 33 -4.84 12.96 1.19
N LEU A 34 -5.73 12.02 1.50
CA LEU A 34 -6.70 11.42 0.60
C LEU A 34 -7.84 12.42 0.30
N ASP A 35 -8.44 12.30 -0.88
CA ASP A 35 -9.66 13.05 -1.22
C ASP A 35 -10.88 12.28 -0.70
N GLU A 36 -11.59 12.86 0.26
CA GLU A 36 -12.79 12.28 0.86
C GLU A 36 -13.95 12.06 -0.13
N LYS A 37 -13.89 12.67 -1.32
CA LYS A 37 -14.87 12.47 -2.39
C LYS A 37 -14.64 11.19 -3.18
N PHE A 38 -13.43 10.62 -3.13
CA PHE A 38 -13.09 9.41 -3.85
C PHE A 38 -13.47 8.17 -3.02
N ASP A 39 -14.04 7.14 -3.67
CA ASP A 39 -14.35 5.87 -3.00
C ASP A 39 -13.19 4.88 -3.16
N TYR A 40 -12.36 4.79 -2.12
CA TYR A 40 -11.15 3.98 -2.12
C TYR A 40 -11.42 2.47 -2.17
N THR A 41 -12.63 2.01 -1.87
CA THR A 41 -12.99 0.58 -2.02
C THR A 41 -12.96 0.13 -3.48
N LYS A 42 -13.09 1.06 -4.43
CA LYS A 42 -13.03 0.79 -5.88
C LYS A 42 -11.60 0.60 -6.41
N LEU A 43 -10.58 0.77 -5.56
CA LEU A 43 -9.20 0.61 -5.99
C LEU A 43 -8.77 -0.86 -6.09
N GLY A 44 -9.49 -1.79 -5.46
CA GLY A 44 -9.05 -3.18 -5.32
C GLY A 44 -7.93 -3.34 -4.29
N VAL A 45 -7.90 -2.45 -3.29
CA VAL A 45 -6.92 -2.44 -2.21
C VAL A 45 -7.10 -3.68 -1.33
N LYS A 46 -5.98 -4.28 -0.92
CA LYS A 46 -5.98 -5.34 0.10
C LYS A 46 -5.17 -4.89 1.30
N VAL A 47 -5.75 -5.07 2.48
CA VAL A 47 -5.08 -4.81 3.75
C VAL A 47 -5.08 -6.10 4.55
N TYR A 48 -3.90 -6.55 4.97
CA TYR A 48 -3.80 -7.77 5.77
C TYR A 48 -2.55 -7.76 6.64
N ALA A 49 -2.55 -8.56 7.70
CA ALA A 49 -1.37 -8.79 8.51
C ALA A 49 -0.94 -10.25 8.44
N THR A 50 0.35 -10.51 8.63
CA THR A 50 0.88 -11.85 8.87
C THR A 50 1.64 -11.90 10.17
N ASP A 51 1.42 -12.94 10.96
CA ASP A 51 2.26 -13.22 12.13
C ASP A 51 3.57 -13.93 11.74
N SER A 52 4.41 -14.23 12.73
CA SER A 52 5.67 -14.94 12.51
C SER A 52 5.52 -16.39 12.02
N TYR A 53 4.33 -16.97 12.16
CA TYR A 53 3.98 -18.31 11.69
C TYR A 53 3.32 -18.27 10.31
N ARG A 54 3.23 -17.07 9.71
CA ARG A 54 2.62 -16.79 8.41
C ARG A 54 1.11 -17.03 8.37
N HIS A 55 0.43 -17.04 9.51
CA HIS A 55 -1.03 -16.93 9.52
C HIS A 55 -1.42 -15.56 8.97
N LYS A 56 -2.39 -15.54 8.08
CA LYS A 56 -2.88 -14.32 7.43
C LYS A 56 -4.17 -13.85 8.08
N PHE A 57 -4.23 -12.57 8.40
CA PHE A 57 -5.39 -11.89 8.97
C PHE A 57 -5.84 -10.80 8.00
N GLU A 58 -6.99 -11.00 7.36
CA GLU A 58 -7.55 -10.02 6.43
C GLU A 58 -8.16 -8.84 7.19
N GLY A 59 -7.98 -7.63 6.64
CA GLY A 59 -8.58 -6.41 7.13
C GLY A 59 -9.77 -5.97 6.26
N SER A 60 -10.50 -4.98 6.77
CA SER A 60 -11.51 -4.24 6.01
C SER A 60 -10.98 -2.87 5.62
N LEU A 61 -11.50 -2.31 4.54
CA LEU A 61 -11.25 -0.94 4.09
C LEU A 61 -12.60 -0.24 3.87
N ASP A 62 -12.73 0.99 4.32
CA ASP A 62 -13.89 1.83 4.01
C ASP A 62 -13.67 2.73 2.79
N LYS A 63 -14.73 3.46 2.40
CA LYS A 63 -14.66 4.35 1.23
C LYS A 63 -13.70 5.53 1.38
N TYR A 64 -13.31 5.89 2.60
CA TYR A 64 -12.41 7.01 2.88
C TYR A 64 -10.93 6.58 2.94
N GLY A 65 -10.64 5.30 2.72
CA GLY A 65 -9.29 4.76 2.81
C GLY A 65 -8.87 4.38 4.24
N TYR A 66 -9.81 4.37 5.19
CA TYR A 66 -9.56 3.89 6.54
C TYR A 66 -9.63 2.37 6.58
N PHE A 67 -8.60 1.73 7.11
CA PHE A 67 -8.57 0.28 7.26
C PHE A 67 -8.64 -0.15 8.71
N LYS A 68 -9.14 -1.37 8.91
CA LYS A 68 -9.27 -2.02 10.22
C LYS A 68 -8.92 -3.49 10.14
N LEU A 69 -8.18 -3.95 11.13
CA LEU A 69 -7.69 -5.30 11.31
C LEU A 69 -8.06 -5.73 12.73
N ASN A 70 -9.01 -6.66 12.82
CA ASN A 70 -9.60 -7.12 14.08
C ASN A 70 -9.11 -8.51 14.43
N GLY A 71 -9.05 -8.80 15.73
CA GLY A 71 -8.85 -10.18 16.19
C GLY A 71 -7.43 -10.69 15.98
N LEU A 72 -6.42 -9.82 16.00
CA LEU A 72 -5.02 -10.23 15.83
C LEU A 72 -4.51 -10.79 17.16
N PRO A 73 -4.24 -12.10 17.27
CA PRO A 73 -3.86 -12.70 18.55
C PRO A 73 -2.57 -12.08 19.09
N VAL A 74 -2.49 -11.90 20.40
CA VAL A 74 -1.24 -11.46 21.02
C VAL A 74 -0.10 -12.43 20.71
N ASN A 75 1.05 -11.90 20.32
CA ASN A 75 2.26 -12.69 20.21
C ASN A 75 3.48 -11.85 20.63
N LYS A 76 4.56 -12.52 21.06
CA LYS A 76 5.81 -11.85 21.46
C LYS A 76 6.67 -11.39 20.27
N ARG A 77 6.33 -11.85 19.08
CA ARG A 77 7.06 -11.59 17.83
C ARG A 77 6.42 -10.40 17.11
N ASP A 78 6.94 -10.08 15.95
CA ASP A 78 6.41 -8.96 15.18
C ASP A 78 5.36 -9.48 14.19
N TYR A 79 4.38 -8.62 13.92
CA TYR A 79 3.49 -8.73 12.78
C TYR A 79 4.06 -7.93 11.62
N ASN A 80 3.79 -8.41 10.40
CA ASN A 80 3.93 -7.61 9.20
C ASN A 80 2.54 -7.22 8.69
N LEU A 81 2.25 -5.93 8.68
CA LEU A 81 1.09 -5.34 8.04
C LEU A 81 1.43 -5.04 6.57
N TYR A 82 0.52 -5.36 5.67
CA TYR A 82 0.64 -5.12 4.23
C TYR A 82 -0.55 -4.32 3.74
N VAL A 83 -0.26 -3.33 2.90
CA VAL A 83 -1.26 -2.61 2.09
C VAL A 83 -0.85 -2.79 0.63
N GLU A 84 -1.66 -3.51 -0.14
CA GLU A 84 -1.49 -3.71 -1.58
C GLU A 84 -2.48 -2.83 -2.34
N VAL A 85 -2.00 -2.05 -3.30
CA VAL A 85 -2.82 -1.21 -4.18
C VAL A 85 -2.39 -1.49 -5.62
N PRO A 86 -3.30 -1.90 -6.54
CA PRO A 86 -2.95 -2.10 -7.94
C PRO A 86 -2.25 -0.88 -8.54
N GLY A 87 -1.20 -1.08 -9.33
CA GLY A 87 -0.39 0.00 -9.91
C GLY A 87 0.66 0.59 -8.97
N HIS A 88 0.78 0.07 -7.75
CA HIS A 88 1.68 0.56 -6.72
C HIS A 88 2.51 -0.57 -6.12
N LEU A 89 3.71 -0.24 -5.64
CA LEU A 89 4.46 -1.12 -4.77
C LEU A 89 3.74 -1.31 -3.43
N THR A 90 3.80 -2.52 -2.89
CA THR A 90 3.25 -2.88 -1.58
C THR A 90 3.91 -2.05 -0.47
N SER A 91 3.10 -1.53 0.46
CA SER A 91 3.60 -0.94 1.70
C SER A 91 3.64 -2.01 2.78
N ARG A 92 4.74 -2.11 3.53
CA ARG A 92 4.92 -3.08 4.62
C ARG A 92 5.35 -2.37 5.90
N LEU A 93 4.58 -2.54 6.96
CA LEU A 93 4.92 -2.09 8.32
C LEU A 93 5.14 -3.29 9.24
N THR A 94 6.31 -3.37 9.86
CA THR A 94 6.61 -4.38 10.88
C THR A 94 6.40 -3.78 12.26
N THR A 95 5.58 -4.41 13.10
CA THR A 95 5.25 -3.88 14.44
C THR A 95 4.90 -4.97 15.44
N LYS A 96 5.07 -4.67 16.73
CA LYS A 96 4.61 -5.52 17.83
C LYS A 96 3.16 -5.22 18.17
N LEU A 97 2.33 -6.25 18.19
CA LEU A 97 0.92 -6.14 18.54
C LEU A 97 0.66 -6.89 19.86
N GLY A 98 0.91 -6.19 20.95
CA GLY A 98 0.69 -6.65 22.30
C GLY A 98 1.43 -5.79 23.30
N THR A 99 0.90 -5.71 24.52
CA THR A 99 1.51 -4.97 25.63
C THR A 99 1.61 -5.88 26.85
N GLU A 100 2.73 -5.85 27.56
CA GLU A 100 2.90 -6.62 28.80
C GLU A 100 2.33 -5.84 29.99
N LYS A 101 1.46 -6.49 30.75
CA LYS A 101 0.91 -5.97 32.00
C LYS A 101 0.88 -7.09 33.04
N ASP A 102 1.53 -6.86 34.17
CA ASP A 102 1.61 -7.82 35.29
C ASP A 102 2.07 -9.23 34.84
N GLY A 103 3.06 -9.28 33.93
CA GLY A 103 3.59 -10.53 33.37
C GLY A 103 2.69 -11.24 32.36
N LYS A 104 1.55 -10.64 31.98
CA LYS A 104 0.64 -11.15 30.95
C LYS A 104 0.74 -10.29 29.69
N LEU A 105 0.78 -10.95 28.53
CA LEU A 105 0.73 -10.27 27.24
C LEU A 105 -0.74 -10.05 26.85
N LEU A 106 -1.12 -8.80 26.64
CA LEU A 106 -2.48 -8.37 26.34
C LEU A 106 -2.55 -7.71 24.96
N GLY A 107 -3.72 -7.81 24.33
CA GLY A 107 -4.00 -7.13 23.07
C GLY A 107 -4.03 -5.63 23.27
N GLN A 108 -3.72 -4.89 22.22
CA GLN A 108 -3.74 -3.43 22.24
C GLN A 108 -4.47 -2.85 21.05
N TYR A 109 -4.93 -1.62 21.21
CA TYR A 109 -5.22 -0.75 20.07
C TYR A 109 -3.90 -0.21 19.52
N TYR A 110 -3.70 -0.30 18.20
CA TYR A 110 -2.53 0.23 17.53
C TYR A 110 -2.94 0.99 16.26
N TYR A 111 -2.61 2.27 16.21
CA TYR A 111 -2.82 3.08 15.02
C TYR A 111 -1.59 3.00 14.11
N ALA A 112 -1.72 2.22 13.03
CA ALA A 112 -0.69 1.99 12.05
C ALA A 112 -0.50 3.22 11.14
N ARG A 113 0.78 3.51 10.87
CA ARG A 113 1.22 4.53 9.91
C ARG A 113 2.07 3.84 8.85
N PRO A 114 1.47 3.15 7.87
CA PRO A 114 2.22 2.54 6.79
C PRO A 114 2.89 3.61 5.92
N ASP A 115 4.01 3.25 5.30
CA ASP A 115 4.66 4.09 4.29
C ASP A 115 3.77 4.26 3.06
N GLU A 116 4.08 5.25 2.23
CA GLU A 116 3.43 5.42 0.92
C GLU A 116 3.58 4.16 0.07
N ASN A 117 2.47 3.73 -0.53
CA ASN A 117 2.50 2.81 -1.65
C ASN A 117 3.00 3.60 -2.87
N LEU A 118 4.26 3.39 -3.26
CA LEU A 118 4.85 4.10 -4.40
C LEU A 118 4.17 3.67 -5.71
N THR A 119 3.58 4.62 -6.42
CA THR A 119 2.92 4.40 -7.72
C THR A 119 3.93 4.15 -8.83
N GLY A 120 3.65 3.20 -9.73
CA GLY A 120 4.43 2.99 -10.96
C GLY A 120 4.62 1.53 -11.36
N ASP A 121 4.19 0.58 -10.52
CA ASP A 121 4.30 -0.86 -10.81
C ASP A 121 3.06 -1.30 -11.61
N VAL A 122 3.11 -1.04 -12.93
CA VAL A 122 2.00 -1.23 -13.87
C VAL A 122 1.79 -2.72 -14.13
N ASN A 123 2.90 -3.46 -14.29
CA ASN A 123 2.87 -4.88 -14.62
C ASN A 123 2.73 -5.82 -13.40
N ALA A 124 2.72 -5.25 -12.18
CA ALA A 124 2.63 -5.95 -10.90
C ALA A 124 3.78 -6.94 -10.64
N ASP A 125 4.98 -6.66 -11.14
CA ASP A 125 6.20 -7.45 -10.91
C ASP A 125 7.02 -6.98 -9.70
N LYS A 126 6.47 -6.02 -8.92
CA LYS A 126 6.98 -5.53 -7.64
C LYS A 126 8.25 -4.69 -7.76
N VAL A 127 8.56 -4.22 -8.97
CA VAL A 127 9.55 -3.17 -9.21
C VAL A 127 8.91 -2.09 -10.09
N ILE A 128 9.48 -0.90 -10.05
CA ILE A 128 9.09 0.20 -10.94
C ILE A 128 10.25 0.41 -11.89
N ASP A 129 10.10 0.01 -13.15
CA ASP A 129 11.21 -0.08 -14.08
C ASP A 129 10.83 0.24 -15.53
N ILE A 130 11.75 0.00 -16.47
CA ILE A 130 11.54 0.35 -17.88
C ILE A 130 10.31 -0.32 -18.49
N LYS A 131 9.92 -1.51 -18.01
CA LYS A 131 8.77 -2.24 -18.55
C LYS A 131 7.47 -1.53 -18.23
N ASP A 132 7.36 -0.91 -17.07
CA ASP A 132 6.18 -0.11 -16.69
C ASP A 132 6.05 1.11 -17.60
N ALA A 133 7.17 1.79 -17.86
CA ALA A 133 7.23 2.92 -18.78
C ALA A 133 6.84 2.51 -20.22
N GLU A 134 7.26 1.33 -20.68
CA GLU A 134 6.90 0.81 -22.01
C GLU A 134 5.41 0.50 -22.14
N ILE A 135 4.76 -0.01 -21.08
CA ILE A 135 3.31 -0.24 -21.07
C ILE A 135 2.56 1.09 -21.19
N ILE A 136 2.92 2.09 -20.38
CA ILE A 136 2.30 3.42 -20.43
C ILE A 136 2.49 4.05 -21.81
N ALA A 137 3.72 4.02 -22.35
CA ALA A 137 4.01 4.58 -23.66
C ALA A 137 3.23 3.91 -24.79
N SER A 138 3.03 2.58 -24.71
CA SER A 138 2.25 1.82 -25.70
C SER A 138 0.75 2.12 -25.66
N ASN A 139 0.26 2.66 -24.55
CA ASN A 139 -1.14 3.00 -24.33
C ASN A 139 -1.40 4.52 -24.24
N TYR A 140 -0.38 5.35 -24.44
CA TYR A 140 -0.49 6.79 -24.28
C TYR A 140 -1.61 7.39 -25.15
N GLY A 141 -2.46 8.20 -24.52
CA GLY A 141 -3.64 8.82 -25.11
C GLY A 141 -4.89 7.93 -25.21
N LYS A 142 -4.81 6.64 -24.85
CA LYS A 142 -5.99 5.76 -24.84
C LYS A 142 -6.91 6.09 -23.67
N LYS A 143 -8.21 5.94 -23.89
CA LYS A 143 -9.29 6.20 -22.92
C LYS A 143 -10.05 4.92 -22.58
N GLY A 144 -10.75 4.91 -21.44
CA GLY A 144 -11.55 3.76 -21.00
C GLY A 144 -10.70 2.53 -20.66
N VAL A 145 -9.47 2.80 -20.24
CA VAL A 145 -8.46 1.80 -19.93
C VAL A 145 -8.33 1.60 -18.42
N THR A 146 -7.51 0.65 -18.01
CA THR A 146 -7.32 0.30 -16.60
C THR A 146 -5.89 0.54 -16.15
N VAL A 147 -5.63 0.37 -14.85
CA VAL A 147 -4.29 0.41 -14.26
C VAL A 147 -3.30 -0.50 -14.99
N LYS A 148 -3.75 -1.67 -15.49
CA LYS A 148 -2.88 -2.61 -16.22
C LYS A 148 -2.44 -2.09 -17.59
N ASP A 149 -3.17 -1.11 -18.13
CA ASP A 149 -2.86 -0.44 -19.37
C ASP A 149 -2.02 0.84 -19.13
N GLY A 150 -1.82 1.24 -17.87
CA GLY A 150 -1.03 2.40 -17.49
C GLY A 150 -1.79 3.57 -16.88
N ASP A 151 -3.12 3.50 -16.72
CA ASP A 151 -3.92 4.55 -16.06
C ASP A 151 -3.81 4.39 -14.53
N LEU A 152 -2.72 4.94 -13.97
CA LEU A 152 -2.28 4.75 -12.60
C LEU A 152 -3.09 5.60 -11.61
N ASN A 153 -3.59 6.75 -12.05
CA ASN A 153 -4.44 7.63 -11.24
C ASN A 153 -5.96 7.35 -11.40
N LYS A 154 -6.33 6.43 -12.31
CA LYS A 154 -7.71 6.04 -12.61
C LYS A 154 -8.60 7.21 -13.07
N ASP A 155 -8.03 8.17 -13.80
CA ASP A 155 -8.81 9.28 -14.39
C ASP A 155 -9.42 8.92 -15.77
N GLY A 156 -9.17 7.70 -16.25
CA GLY A 156 -9.80 7.11 -17.42
C GLY A 156 -9.06 7.36 -18.73
N ILE A 157 -7.86 7.97 -18.67
CA ILE A 157 -6.97 8.19 -19.80
C ILE A 157 -5.52 7.88 -19.38
N VAL A 158 -4.71 7.35 -20.30
CA VAL A 158 -3.26 7.24 -20.08
C VAL A 158 -2.59 8.51 -20.61
N ASP A 159 -1.99 9.32 -19.75
CA ASP A 159 -1.38 10.60 -20.13
C ASP A 159 -0.05 10.89 -19.42
N GLU A 160 0.40 12.15 -19.46
CA GLU A 160 1.65 12.57 -18.81
C GLU A 160 1.65 12.24 -17.32
N LYS A 161 0.52 12.38 -16.60
CA LYS A 161 0.47 12.14 -15.17
C LYS A 161 0.92 10.73 -14.82
N ASP A 162 0.51 9.74 -15.63
CA ASP A 162 0.85 8.34 -15.41
C ASP A 162 2.34 8.06 -15.56
N ILE A 163 2.95 8.50 -16.67
CA ILE A 163 4.38 8.26 -16.91
C ILE A 163 5.25 9.00 -15.87
N ARG A 164 4.78 10.13 -15.34
CA ARG A 164 5.49 10.87 -14.28
C ARG A 164 5.51 10.12 -12.94
N PHE A 165 4.55 9.24 -12.64
CA PHE A 165 4.64 8.38 -11.46
C PHE A 165 5.79 7.37 -11.61
N VAL A 166 5.91 6.75 -12.78
CA VAL A 166 7.02 5.82 -13.08
C VAL A 166 8.36 6.55 -13.03
N GLU A 167 8.44 7.74 -13.63
CA GLU A 167 9.67 8.55 -13.60
C GLU A 167 10.10 8.89 -12.17
N ARG A 168 9.18 9.38 -11.34
CA ARG A 168 9.46 9.75 -9.94
C ARG A 168 9.97 8.57 -9.11
N ASN A 169 9.45 7.38 -9.38
CA ASN A 169 9.71 6.18 -8.60
C ASN A 169 10.59 5.16 -9.35
N PHE A 170 11.32 5.59 -10.38
CA PHE A 170 12.08 4.69 -11.23
C PHE A 170 13.16 3.93 -10.43
N LEU A 171 13.32 2.64 -10.74
CA LEU A 171 14.21 1.68 -10.08
C LEU A 171 13.88 1.38 -8.61
N LYS A 172 12.68 1.75 -8.13
CA LYS A 172 12.23 1.33 -6.81
C LYS A 172 11.80 -0.14 -6.83
N LYS A 173 12.01 -0.80 -5.70
CA LYS A 173 11.70 -2.22 -5.48
C LYS A 173 10.82 -2.36 -4.25
N GLY A 174 9.73 -3.10 -4.37
CA GLY A 174 8.80 -3.36 -3.28
C GLY A 174 9.41 -4.22 -2.16
N PRO A 175 8.95 -4.07 -0.91
CA PRO A 175 9.43 -4.83 0.24
C PRO A 175 9.09 -6.33 0.17
N ASP A 176 8.11 -6.70 -0.64
CA ASP A 176 7.59 -8.05 -0.89
C ASP A 176 8.09 -8.64 -2.23
N ALA A 177 8.98 -7.94 -2.93
CA ALA A 177 9.67 -8.45 -4.10
C ALA A 177 10.67 -9.55 -3.70
N SER A 178 10.83 -10.55 -4.57
CA SER A 178 11.79 -11.62 -4.34
C SER A 178 13.23 -11.07 -4.36
N LYS A 179 14.18 -11.79 -3.75
CA LYS A 179 15.59 -11.37 -3.77
C LYS A 179 16.14 -11.30 -5.21
N SER A 180 15.67 -12.15 -6.11
CA SER A 180 16.09 -12.20 -7.51
C SER A 180 15.42 -11.15 -8.41
N GLN A 181 14.32 -10.53 -7.96
CA GLN A 181 13.66 -9.46 -8.72
C GLN A 181 14.53 -8.20 -8.64
N THR A 182 15.02 -7.73 -9.79
CA THR A 182 15.85 -6.52 -9.86
C THR A 182 15.25 -5.58 -10.90
N PRO A 183 15.05 -4.30 -10.57
CA PRO A 183 14.56 -3.31 -11.53
C PRO A 183 15.47 -3.21 -12.75
N VAL A 184 14.87 -3.12 -13.93
CA VAL A 184 15.56 -2.97 -15.21
C VAL A 184 15.60 -1.50 -15.65
N GLU A 185 16.80 -0.95 -15.81
CA GLU A 185 16.99 0.47 -16.15
C GLU A 185 16.69 0.82 -17.62
N LYS A 186 16.91 -0.12 -18.52
CA LYS A 186 16.73 0.09 -19.96
C LYS A 186 16.30 -1.18 -20.64
N SER A 187 15.48 -1.03 -21.69
CA SER A 187 15.22 -2.14 -22.58
C SER A 187 16.35 -2.25 -23.60
N LYS A 188 16.22 -3.19 -24.53
CA LYS A 188 17.24 -3.38 -25.59
C LYS A 188 17.42 -2.13 -26.47
N SER A 189 16.41 -1.26 -26.54
CA SER A 189 16.34 -0.17 -27.51
C SER A 189 16.00 1.21 -26.94
N SER A 190 15.68 1.34 -25.64
CA SER A 190 15.30 2.64 -25.06
C SER A 190 15.57 2.73 -23.56
N THR A 191 15.98 3.92 -23.12
CA THR A 191 15.94 4.35 -21.73
C THR A 191 14.60 5.03 -21.40
N LEU A 192 14.31 5.26 -20.12
CA LEU A 192 13.15 6.05 -19.72
C LEU A 192 13.16 7.45 -20.36
N ALA A 193 14.34 8.08 -20.43
CA ALA A 193 14.49 9.39 -21.06
C ALA A 193 14.15 9.37 -22.56
N ASP A 194 14.48 8.28 -23.27
CA ASP A 194 14.12 8.12 -24.68
C ASP A 194 12.61 7.93 -24.86
N ILE A 195 11.96 7.19 -23.95
CA ILE A 195 10.50 7.03 -23.93
C ILE A 195 9.83 8.39 -23.72
N LEU A 196 10.24 9.15 -22.70
CA LEU A 196 9.68 10.47 -22.42
C LEU A 196 9.82 11.42 -23.62
N LYS A 197 10.99 11.46 -24.26
CA LYS A 197 11.20 12.26 -25.48
C LYS A 197 10.27 11.85 -26.63
N LYS A 198 10.05 10.54 -26.84
CA LYS A 198 9.11 10.04 -27.86
C LYS A 198 7.68 10.47 -27.59
N LEU A 199 7.31 10.62 -26.32
CA LEU A 199 6.01 11.16 -25.89
C LEU A 199 5.93 12.69 -25.93
N GLY A 200 6.99 13.38 -26.37
CA GLY A 200 7.05 14.85 -26.40
C GLY A 200 7.35 15.49 -25.04
N LEU A 201 7.85 14.70 -24.07
CA LEU A 201 8.11 15.13 -22.70
C LEU A 201 9.60 15.32 -22.44
N THR A 202 9.93 16.29 -21.58
CA THR A 202 11.28 16.45 -21.04
C THR A 202 11.42 15.68 -19.73
N PRO A 203 12.54 14.94 -19.52
CA PRO A 203 12.80 14.31 -18.22
C PRO A 203 12.87 15.34 -17.09
N LYS A 204 12.22 15.03 -15.96
CA LYS A 204 12.31 15.81 -14.73
C LYS A 204 13.42 15.22 -13.84
N LYS A 205 14.16 16.11 -13.18
CA LYS A 205 15.20 15.74 -12.21
C LYS A 205 14.57 15.48 -10.85
#